data_AF-A0AAN5CH48-F1
#
_entry.id   AF-A0AAN5CH48-F1
#
_cell.length_a   1.000
_cell.length_b   1.000
_cell.length_c   1.000
_cell.angle_alpha   90.00
_cell.angle_beta   90.00
_cell.angle_gamma   90.00
#
_symmetry.space_group_name_H-M   'P 1'
#
loop_
_entity.id
_entity.type
_entity.pdbx_description
1 polymer ?
#
loop_
_entity_poly.entity_id
_entity_poly.type
_entity_poly.pdbx_seq_one_letter_code
_entity_poly.pdbx_strand_id
1 'polypeptide(L)'
;MYIYLCSLRILILPLQEGKMLNLQKRIKGVDTNKQYMETRMCIREKLLTEEVRDMEREFKKDKTVRVSFPNIGVLHEMHLTVTPNEGFYKGGIFHFDIKVPVEYNHVPPVVKCLTRIWHPNIQEDGAICLSILRENSLDGFGWLPTRNISQVVHGLASLFGDLMDFEDPLNKEAADQFQKSRPEFEYKVRDYINRFARQ
;
A
#
# COMPACT_ATOMS: atom_id res chain seq x y z
N MET A 1 -54.59 -31.87 -46.21
CA MET A 1 -54.36 -32.55 -47.50
C MET A 1 -52.99 -32.12 -47.99
N TYR A 2 -52.11 -33.10 -48.21
CA TYR A 2 -50.69 -33.04 -48.62
C TYR A 2 -49.61 -32.59 -47.62
N ILE A 3 -48.58 -33.43 -47.61
CA ILE A 3 -47.43 -33.59 -46.73
C ILE A 3 -46.21 -32.96 -47.42
N TYR A 4 -45.33 -32.28 -46.67
CA TYR A 4 -43.89 -32.27 -46.93
C TYR A 4 -43.13 -32.22 -45.60
N LEU A 5 -42.39 -33.29 -45.31
CA LEU A 5 -41.31 -33.34 -44.33
C LEU A 5 -40.07 -32.71 -44.99
N CYS A 6 -39.49 -31.67 -44.39
CA CYS A 6 -38.08 -31.32 -44.61
C CYS A 6 -37.52 -30.44 -43.47
N SER A 7 -36.64 -31.04 -42.65
CA SER A 7 -35.53 -30.47 -41.89
C SER A 7 -35.49 -28.95 -41.64
N LEU A 8 -35.80 -28.52 -40.40
CA LEU A 8 -35.27 -27.25 -39.86
C LEU A 8 -33.84 -27.48 -39.35
N ARG A 9 -32.83 -27.06 -40.13
CA ARG A 9 -31.50 -26.70 -39.60
C ARG A 9 -31.44 -25.18 -39.53
N ILE A 10 -31.61 -24.64 -38.33
CA ILE A 10 -31.25 -23.26 -38.02
C ILE A 10 -29.72 -23.22 -37.93
N LEU A 11 -29.07 -22.49 -38.84
CA LEU A 11 -27.66 -22.12 -38.71
C LEU A 11 -27.54 -21.13 -37.54
N ILE A 12 -27.05 -21.60 -36.40
CA ILE A 12 -26.57 -20.77 -35.30
C ILE A 12 -25.06 -20.62 -35.49
N LEU A 13 -24.59 -19.40 -35.73
CA LEU A 13 -23.18 -19.04 -35.64
C LEU A 13 -22.71 -19.23 -34.20
N PRO A 14 -21.56 -19.89 -33.93
CA PRO A 14 -21.10 -20.08 -32.56
C PRO A 14 -20.61 -18.75 -31.98
N LEU A 15 -21.28 -18.31 -30.90
CA LEU A 15 -20.74 -17.40 -29.91
C LEU A 15 -19.42 -17.97 -29.40
N GLN A 16 -18.34 -17.20 -29.49
CA GLN A 16 -17.05 -17.55 -28.89
C GLN A 16 -17.22 -17.58 -27.38
N GLU A 17 -17.29 -18.79 -26.81
CA GLU A 17 -17.39 -19.02 -25.37
C GLU A 17 -16.14 -18.49 -24.67
N GLY A 18 -16.39 -17.56 -23.75
CA GLY A 18 -15.42 -17.03 -22.82
C GLY A 18 -14.76 -18.15 -22.01
N LYS A 19 -13.46 -17.98 -21.78
CA LYS A 19 -12.64 -18.80 -20.90
C LYS A 19 -13.15 -18.68 -19.46
N MET A 20 -14.08 -19.54 -19.07
CA MET A 20 -14.31 -19.92 -17.68
C MET A 20 -13.06 -20.70 -17.23
N LEU A 21 -12.18 -20.07 -16.43
CA LEU A 21 -11.08 -20.80 -15.81
C LEU A 21 -11.66 -21.83 -14.84
N ASN A 22 -11.53 -23.09 -15.23
CA ASN A 22 -12.07 -24.26 -14.55
C ASN A 22 -11.24 -24.53 -13.28
N LEU A 23 -11.85 -24.37 -12.09
CA LEU A 23 -11.21 -24.54 -10.78
C LEU A 23 -10.91 -26.01 -10.40
N GLN A 24 -10.97 -26.96 -11.34
CA GLN A 24 -10.87 -28.40 -11.08
C GLN A 24 -9.77 -29.16 -11.83
N LYS A 25 -8.77 -28.48 -12.42
CA LYS A 25 -7.51 -29.16 -12.82
C LYS A 25 -6.47 -29.10 -11.70
N ARG A 26 -6.79 -29.75 -10.57
CA ARG A 26 -5.90 -30.00 -9.41
C ARG A 26 -5.72 -31.51 -9.22
N ILE A 27 -5.07 -32.19 -10.17
CA ILE A 27 -4.49 -33.52 -9.93
C ILE A 27 -3.21 -33.60 -10.77
N LYS A 28 -2.09 -33.94 -10.12
CA LYS A 28 -0.67 -33.87 -10.55
C LYS A 28 0.00 -32.53 -10.22
N GLY A 29 0.38 -32.40 -8.96
CA GLY A 29 1.14 -31.27 -8.41
C GLY A 29 2.57 -31.21 -8.94
N VAL A 30 2.73 -30.69 -10.16
CA VAL A 30 3.97 -30.09 -10.70
C VAL A 30 3.49 -29.07 -11.76
N ASP A 31 3.93 -27.81 -11.67
CA ASP A 31 3.82 -26.75 -12.70
C ASP A 31 2.65 -25.71 -12.66
N THR A 32 2.12 -25.32 -11.49
CA THR A 32 1.10 -24.24 -11.40
C THR A 32 1.50 -23.00 -10.60
N ASN A 33 2.78 -22.76 -10.27
CA ASN A 33 3.15 -21.53 -9.56
C ASN A 33 4.37 -20.75 -10.09
N LYS A 34 5.22 -21.34 -10.95
CA LYS A 34 6.40 -20.62 -11.44
C LYS A 34 6.05 -19.59 -12.52
N GLN A 35 5.37 -20.03 -13.58
CA GLN A 35 4.97 -19.15 -14.69
C GLN A 35 4.06 -18.00 -14.25
N TYR A 36 3.15 -18.25 -13.30
CA TYR A 36 2.27 -17.23 -12.74
C TYR A 36 3.08 -16.16 -12.00
N MET A 37 3.99 -16.58 -11.10
CA MET A 37 4.83 -15.67 -10.34
C MET A 37 5.76 -14.86 -11.24
N GLU A 38 6.37 -15.47 -12.25
CA GLU A 38 7.20 -14.76 -13.24
C GLU A 38 6.40 -13.68 -14.00
N THR A 39 5.17 -14.02 -14.41
CA THR A 39 4.28 -13.07 -15.09
C THR A 39 3.92 -11.90 -14.16
N ARG A 40 3.58 -12.20 -12.91
CA ARG A 40 3.24 -11.18 -11.90
C ARG A 40 4.43 -10.28 -11.55
N MET A 41 5.63 -10.83 -11.44
CA MET A 41 6.87 -10.04 -11.28
C MET A 41 7.05 -9.06 -12.45
N CYS A 42 6.91 -9.53 -13.70
CA CYS A 42 7.03 -8.67 -14.88
C CYS A 42 5.98 -7.54 -14.88
N ILE A 43 4.73 -7.84 -14.52
CA ILE A 43 3.66 -6.84 -14.40
C ILE A 43 4.02 -5.80 -13.32
N ARG A 44 4.44 -6.25 -12.13
CA ARG A 44 4.87 -5.36 -11.04
C ARG A 44 6.00 -4.44 -11.48
N GLU A 45 7.08 -4.97 -12.06
CA GLU A 45 8.23 -4.15 -12.48
C GLU A 45 7.83 -3.11 -13.54
N LYS A 46 6.94 -3.48 -14.48
CA LYS A 46 6.41 -2.55 -15.47
C LYS A 46 5.60 -1.42 -14.83
N LEU A 47 4.73 -1.74 -13.87
CA LEU A 47 3.95 -0.73 -13.14
C LEU A 47 4.87 0.19 -12.33
N LEU A 48 5.79 -0.39 -11.55
CA LEU A 48 6.71 0.37 -10.70
C LEU A 48 7.62 1.30 -11.50
N THR A 49 8.05 0.90 -12.70
CA THR A 49 8.86 1.78 -13.56
C THR A 49 8.16 3.11 -13.86
N GLU A 50 6.86 3.05 -14.17
CA GLU A 50 6.08 4.26 -14.46
C GLU A 50 5.70 5.01 -13.18
N GLU A 51 5.22 4.30 -12.15
CA GLU A 51 4.78 4.92 -10.89
C GLU A 51 5.93 5.58 -10.12
N VAL A 52 7.10 4.96 -10.05
CA VAL A 52 8.28 5.56 -9.40
C VAL A 52 8.69 6.84 -10.12
N ARG A 53 8.66 6.83 -11.46
CA ARG A 53 8.99 8.01 -12.27
C ARG A 53 8.00 9.15 -12.03
N ASP A 54 6.71 8.85 -11.89
CA ASP A 54 5.68 9.83 -11.55
C ASP A 54 5.88 10.39 -10.14
N MET A 55 6.08 9.51 -9.17
CA MET A 55 6.35 9.85 -7.77
C MET A 55 7.59 10.74 -7.62
N GLU A 56 8.70 10.39 -8.26
CA GLU A 56 9.92 11.20 -8.21
C GLU A 56 9.70 12.62 -8.78
N ARG A 57 8.88 12.76 -9.82
CA ARG A 57 8.51 14.08 -10.36
C ARG A 57 7.64 14.87 -9.39
N GLU A 58 6.66 14.21 -8.79
CA GLU A 58 5.70 14.78 -7.85
C GLU A 58 6.41 15.32 -6.59
N PHE A 59 7.26 14.50 -5.98
CA PHE A 59 7.98 14.85 -4.75
C PHE A 59 9.32 15.54 -4.98
N LYS A 60 9.71 15.83 -6.24
CA LYS A 60 11.03 16.42 -6.58
C LYS A 60 11.36 17.70 -5.79
N LYS A 61 10.35 18.51 -5.50
CA LYS A 61 10.48 19.80 -4.81
C LYS A 61 10.07 19.74 -3.34
N ASP A 62 9.53 18.60 -2.91
CA ASP A 62 9.13 18.40 -1.53
C ASP A 62 10.40 18.24 -0.66
N LYS A 63 10.47 18.97 0.45
CA LYS A 63 11.59 18.89 1.40
C LYS A 63 11.27 18.01 2.60
N THR A 64 9.99 17.68 2.78
CA THR A 64 9.46 16.85 3.86
C THR A 64 9.45 15.38 3.49
N VAL A 65 9.46 15.04 2.20
CA VAL A 65 9.42 13.66 1.72
C VAL A 65 10.64 13.38 0.87
N ARG A 66 11.31 12.25 1.13
CA ARG A 66 12.39 11.72 0.29
C ARG A 66 12.29 10.22 0.18
N VAL A 67 12.23 9.71 -1.04
CA VAL A 67 12.28 8.27 -1.34
C VAL A 67 13.68 7.90 -1.82
N SER A 68 14.19 6.76 -1.38
CA SER A 68 15.44 6.18 -1.84
C SER A 68 15.31 4.68 -2.06
N PHE A 69 16.20 4.12 -2.89
CA PHE A 69 16.22 2.71 -3.23
C PHE A 69 17.53 2.11 -2.68
N PRO A 70 17.47 1.17 -1.73
CA PRO A 70 18.67 0.59 -1.13
C PRO A 70 19.50 -0.22 -2.14
N ASN A 71 18.84 -0.81 -3.14
CA ASN A 71 19.43 -1.67 -4.15
C ASN A 71 19.19 -1.08 -5.54
N ILE A 72 20.26 -0.92 -6.33
CA ILE A 72 20.17 -0.36 -7.69
C ILE A 72 19.36 -1.32 -8.58
N GLY A 73 18.35 -0.77 -9.27
CA GLY A 73 17.49 -1.55 -10.17
C GLY A 73 16.41 -2.38 -9.47
N VAL A 74 16.34 -2.35 -8.14
CA VAL A 74 15.30 -3.03 -7.36
C VAL A 74 14.26 -2.01 -6.92
N LEU A 75 13.24 -1.78 -7.76
CA LEU A 75 12.22 -0.77 -7.49
C LEU A 75 11.18 -1.23 -6.46
N HIS A 76 11.01 -2.53 -6.26
CA HIS A 76 10.02 -3.08 -5.33
C HIS A 76 10.44 -3.05 -3.85
N GLU A 77 11.64 -2.54 -3.55
CA GLU A 77 12.13 -2.25 -2.20
C GLU A 77 12.49 -0.76 -2.13
N MET A 78 11.85 -0.01 -1.25
CA MET A 78 12.04 1.43 -1.13
C MET A 78 12.15 1.84 0.32
N HIS A 79 12.96 2.86 0.58
CA HIS A 79 12.97 3.56 1.85
C HIS A 79 12.35 4.93 1.69
N LEU A 80 11.38 5.26 2.53
CA LEU A 80 10.80 6.59 2.61
C LEU A 80 11.34 7.29 3.87
N THR A 81 11.76 8.53 3.72
CA THR A 81 12.05 9.45 4.82
C THR A 81 11.00 10.55 4.83
N VAL A 82 10.32 10.73 5.97
CA VAL A 82 9.41 11.84 6.21
C VAL A 82 10.00 12.77 7.28
N THR A 83 10.03 14.07 7.00
CA THR A 83 10.52 15.14 7.87
C THR A 83 9.44 16.21 8.00
N PRO A 84 8.47 16.04 8.92
CA PRO A 84 7.39 17.00 9.10
C PRO A 84 7.94 18.39 9.46
N ASN A 85 7.39 19.43 8.83
CA ASN A 85 7.78 20.82 9.07
C ASN A 85 6.80 21.58 9.99
N GLU A 86 5.70 20.94 10.38
CA GLU A 86 4.65 21.44 11.26
C GLU A 86 4.07 20.34 12.17
N GLY A 87 3.09 20.70 13.00
CA GLY A 87 2.45 19.76 13.94
C GLY A 87 3.36 19.30 15.10
N PHE A 88 2.90 18.27 15.81
CA PHE A 88 3.61 17.71 16.97
C PHE A 88 4.98 17.14 16.60
N TYR A 89 5.08 16.56 15.41
CA TYR A 89 6.26 15.84 14.94
C TYR A 89 7.26 16.71 14.18
N LYS A 90 7.03 18.03 14.12
CA LYS A 90 7.91 19.00 13.48
C LYS A 90 9.37 18.78 13.87
N GLY A 91 10.24 18.63 12.86
CA GLY A 91 11.68 18.49 13.03
C GLY A 91 12.18 17.08 13.35
N GLY A 92 11.28 16.10 13.50
CA GLY A 92 11.67 14.69 13.53
C GLY A 92 11.93 14.13 12.13
N ILE A 93 12.73 13.06 12.07
CA ILE A 93 13.05 12.33 10.84
C ILE A 93 12.59 10.88 11.02
N PHE A 94 11.61 10.47 10.21
CA PHE A 94 10.96 9.18 10.32
C PHE A 94 11.24 8.35 9.07
N HIS A 95 11.76 7.14 9.27
CA HIS A 95 12.11 6.22 8.20
C HIS A 95 11.09 5.10 8.08
N PHE A 96 10.76 4.73 6.85
CA PHE A 96 9.82 3.68 6.53
C PHE A 96 10.44 2.73 5.50
N ASP A 97 10.23 1.42 5.69
CA ASP A 97 10.50 0.37 4.71
C ASP A 97 9.21 0.09 3.94
N ILE A 98 9.28 0.14 2.61
CA ILE A 98 8.16 -0.12 1.69
C ILE A 98 8.56 -1.29 0.79
N LYS A 99 7.79 -2.37 0.85
CA LYS A 99 8.01 -3.58 0.04
C LYS A 99 6.79 -3.87 -0.81
N VAL A 100 7.00 -3.93 -2.12
CA VAL A 100 5.93 -4.16 -3.10
C VAL A 100 5.87 -5.66 -3.42
N PRO A 101 4.79 -6.37 -3.02
CA PRO A 101 4.70 -7.83 -3.21
C PRO A 101 4.54 -8.19 -4.69
N VAL A 102 4.79 -9.46 -5.04
CA VAL A 102 4.68 -9.95 -6.43
C VAL A 102 3.24 -9.81 -6.95
N GLU A 103 2.27 -9.90 -6.07
CA GLU A 103 0.84 -9.78 -6.34
C GLU A 103 0.40 -8.33 -6.62
N TYR A 104 1.28 -7.34 -6.50
CA TYR A 104 1.00 -5.95 -6.86
C TYR A 104 0.53 -5.83 -8.32
N ASN A 105 -0.50 -5.06 -8.66
CA ASN A 105 -1.28 -4.10 -7.87
C ASN A 105 -2.57 -4.65 -7.22
N HIS A 106 -2.74 -5.98 -7.13
CA HIS A 106 -3.93 -6.54 -6.48
C HIS A 106 -3.82 -6.50 -4.95
N VAL A 107 -2.60 -6.65 -4.45
CA VAL A 107 -2.24 -6.56 -3.03
C VAL A 107 -1.45 -5.27 -2.81
N PRO A 108 -1.71 -4.52 -1.72
CA PRO A 108 -0.99 -3.29 -1.40
C PRO A 108 0.49 -3.55 -1.10
N PRO A 109 1.34 -2.50 -1.15
CA PRO A 109 2.66 -2.54 -0.55
C PRO A 109 2.58 -2.83 0.96
N VAL A 110 3.56 -3.57 1.48
CA VAL A 110 3.78 -3.75 2.91
C VAL A 110 4.66 -2.61 3.40
N VAL A 111 4.22 -1.89 4.43
CA VAL A 111 4.96 -0.75 4.99
C VAL A 111 5.24 -0.98 6.47
N LYS A 112 6.47 -0.66 6.89
CA LYS A 112 6.87 -0.65 8.30
C LYS A 112 7.59 0.64 8.66
N CYS A 113 7.23 1.24 9.78
CA CYS A 113 8.01 2.34 10.36
C CYS A 113 9.26 1.76 11.03
N LEU A 114 10.43 2.28 10.67
CA LEU A 114 11.72 1.88 11.23
C LEU A 114 12.11 2.76 12.42
N THR A 115 11.56 3.97 12.49
CA THR A 115 11.81 4.91 13.59
C THR A 115 10.83 4.66 14.72
N ARG A 116 11.34 4.37 15.93
CA ARG A 116 10.51 4.30 17.14
C ARG A 116 9.84 5.65 17.39
N ILE A 117 8.53 5.66 17.56
CA ILE A 117 7.72 6.89 17.61
C ILE A 117 6.57 6.76 18.62
N TRP A 118 6.24 7.87 19.29
CA TRP A 118 5.01 7.98 20.08
C TRP A 118 3.91 8.61 19.22
N HIS A 119 3.04 7.78 18.63
CA HIS A 119 2.05 8.21 17.63
C HIS A 119 0.75 7.39 17.72
N PRO A 120 -0.44 7.98 17.55
CA PRO A 120 -1.70 7.24 17.70
C PRO A 120 -1.92 6.17 16.60
N ASN A 121 -1.49 6.41 15.36
CA ASN A 121 -1.64 5.46 14.24
C ASN A 121 -0.36 4.65 13.90
N ILE A 122 0.73 4.80 14.65
CA ILE A 122 1.98 4.05 14.44
C ILE A 122 2.43 3.48 15.77
N GLN A 123 2.62 2.17 15.82
CA GLN A 123 3.12 1.48 17.00
C GLN A 123 4.64 1.62 17.12
N GLU A 124 5.14 1.50 18.36
CA GLU A 124 6.57 1.59 18.63
C GLU A 124 7.40 0.45 17.97
N ASP A 125 6.76 -0.67 17.62
CA ASP A 125 7.37 -1.80 16.91
C ASP A 125 7.40 -1.61 15.37
N GLY A 126 6.79 -0.53 14.88
CA GLY A 126 6.75 -0.13 13.49
C GLY A 126 5.47 -0.47 12.74
N ALA A 127 4.47 -1.10 13.37
CA ALA A 127 3.17 -1.35 12.72
C ALA A 127 2.43 -0.02 12.45
N ILE A 128 1.76 0.08 11.30
CA ILE A 128 1.08 1.30 10.84
C ILE A 128 -0.39 0.99 10.56
N CYS A 129 -1.28 1.85 11.06
CA CYS A 129 -2.68 1.87 10.64
C CYS A 129 -2.86 2.99 9.61
N LEU A 130 -2.94 2.62 8.33
CA LEU A 130 -3.24 3.54 7.23
C LEU A 130 -4.27 2.88 6.32
N SER A 131 -5.41 3.55 6.13
CA SER A 131 -6.58 2.98 5.44
C SER A 131 -6.26 2.47 4.03
N ILE A 132 -5.42 3.19 3.28
CA ILE A 132 -5.02 2.81 1.91
C ILE A 132 -4.35 1.44 1.83
N LEU A 133 -3.72 0.97 2.90
CA LEU A 133 -3.00 -0.31 2.97
C LEU A 133 -3.91 -1.48 3.37
N ARG A 134 -5.19 -1.23 3.69
CA ARG A 134 -6.12 -2.29 4.10
C ARG A 134 -6.62 -3.08 2.89
N GLU A 135 -6.39 -4.38 2.88
CA GLU A 135 -6.96 -5.31 1.90
C GLU A 135 -8.46 -5.51 2.13
N ASN A 136 -9.23 -5.68 1.04
CA ASN A 136 -10.65 -6.04 1.07
C ASN A 136 -11.55 -5.12 1.93
N SER A 137 -11.18 -3.84 2.07
CA SER A 137 -11.96 -2.88 2.86
C SER A 137 -13.33 -2.62 2.21
N LEU A 138 -14.40 -2.70 3.01
CA LEU A 138 -15.78 -2.51 2.55
C LEU A 138 -16.18 -1.03 2.40
N ASP A 139 -15.42 -0.13 3.03
CA ASP A 139 -15.69 1.30 3.08
C ASP A 139 -15.16 2.10 1.87
N GLY A 140 -14.51 1.43 0.92
CA GLY A 140 -13.90 2.06 -0.26
C GLY A 140 -12.60 2.84 0.05
N PHE A 141 -12.19 2.94 1.31
CA PHE A 141 -10.93 3.58 1.72
C PHE A 141 -9.74 2.62 1.71
N GLY A 142 -9.96 1.31 1.54
CA GLY A 142 -8.92 0.29 1.38
C GLY A 142 -8.30 0.20 0.01
N TRP A 143 -7.25 -0.61 -0.11
CA TRP A 143 -6.48 -0.79 -1.34
C TRP A 143 -7.35 -1.13 -2.55
N LEU A 144 -7.11 -0.44 -3.66
CA LEU A 144 -7.71 -0.72 -4.95
C LEU A 144 -6.59 -0.79 -6.00
N PRO A 145 -6.70 -1.63 -7.05
CA PRO A 145 -5.70 -1.69 -8.11
C PRO A 145 -5.46 -0.37 -8.86
N THR A 146 -6.37 0.59 -8.73
CA THR A 146 -6.21 1.95 -9.27
C THR A 146 -5.32 2.85 -8.42
N ARG A 147 -4.89 2.39 -7.24
CA ARG A 147 -3.99 3.12 -6.36
C ARG A 147 -2.54 2.79 -6.63
N ASN A 148 -1.67 3.74 -6.33
CA ASN A 148 -0.26 3.69 -6.71
C ASN A 148 0.67 4.06 -5.55
N ILE A 149 1.98 3.95 -5.78
CA ILE A 149 3.00 4.25 -4.76
C ILE A 149 2.97 5.71 -4.30
N SER A 150 2.72 6.69 -5.20
CA SER A 150 2.59 8.11 -4.82
C SER A 150 1.53 8.31 -3.73
N GLN A 151 0.36 7.67 -3.87
CA GLN A 151 -0.71 7.78 -2.89
C GLN A 151 -0.35 7.14 -1.54
N VAL A 152 0.44 6.05 -1.55
CA VAL A 152 0.98 5.46 -0.32
C VAL A 152 1.93 6.44 0.37
N VAL A 153 2.85 7.05 -0.39
CA VAL A 153 3.80 8.04 0.15
C VAL A 153 3.07 9.26 0.73
N HIS A 154 2.07 9.80 0.02
CA HIS A 154 1.21 10.87 0.54
C HIS A 154 0.50 10.46 1.83
N GLY A 155 -0.13 9.29 1.85
CA GLY A 155 -0.82 8.80 3.04
C GLY A 155 0.10 8.69 4.25
N LEU A 156 1.33 8.19 4.06
CA LEU A 156 2.33 8.11 5.12
C LEU A 156 2.79 9.48 5.60
N ALA A 157 2.97 10.45 4.70
CA ALA A 157 3.30 11.83 5.08
C ALA A 157 2.14 12.49 5.85
N SER A 158 0.90 12.27 5.43
CA SER A 158 -0.30 12.82 6.07
C SER A 158 -0.58 12.23 7.45
N LEU A 159 -0.01 11.08 7.83
CA LEU A 159 -0.11 10.57 9.21
C LEU A 159 0.45 11.56 10.23
N PHE A 160 1.39 12.43 9.84
CA PHE A 160 1.96 13.45 10.72
C PHE A 160 1.14 14.75 10.77
N GLY A 161 0.01 14.81 10.07
CA GLY A 161 -0.89 15.95 9.95
C GLY A 161 -2.34 15.50 9.83
N ASP A 162 -2.93 15.65 8.65
CA ASP A 162 -4.37 15.49 8.39
C ASP A 162 -4.94 14.09 8.70
N LEU A 163 -4.14 13.04 8.57
CA LEU A 163 -4.57 11.65 8.82
C LEU A 163 -4.19 11.14 10.22
N MET A 164 -3.71 12.02 11.10
CA MET A 164 -3.49 11.67 12.50
C MET A 164 -4.85 11.51 13.20
N ASP A 165 -5.18 10.28 13.60
CA ASP A 165 -6.48 9.94 14.18
C ASP A 165 -6.33 9.39 15.61
N PHE A 166 -7.07 10.00 16.55
CA PHE A 166 -7.12 9.66 17.96
C PHE A 166 -8.42 8.92 18.36
N GLU A 167 -9.41 8.82 17.47
CA GLU A 167 -10.70 8.18 17.73
C GLU A 167 -10.65 6.66 17.49
N ASP A 168 -9.98 6.21 16.42
CA ASP A 168 -9.67 4.79 16.15
C ASP A 168 -8.14 4.53 16.11
N PRO A 169 -7.43 4.72 17.24
CA PRO A 169 -5.99 4.66 17.27
C PRO A 169 -5.48 3.21 17.30
N LEU A 170 -4.37 2.97 16.60
CA LEU A 170 -3.63 1.72 16.72
C LEU A 170 -2.90 1.65 18.07
N ASN A 171 -2.30 2.76 18.48
CA ASN A 171 -1.64 2.94 19.77
C ASN A 171 -2.60 3.67 20.74
N LYS A 172 -3.35 2.87 21.48
CA LYS A 172 -4.33 3.37 22.47
C LYS A 172 -3.68 4.19 23.57
N GLU A 173 -2.46 3.85 23.99
CA GLU A 173 -1.77 4.58 25.05
C GLU A 173 -1.41 6.01 24.63
N ALA A 174 -0.98 6.19 23.37
CA ALA A 174 -0.72 7.51 22.82
C ALA A 174 -1.98 8.38 22.76
N ALA A 175 -3.11 7.78 22.35
CA ALA A 175 -4.38 8.48 22.29
C ALA A 175 -4.95 8.80 23.68
N ASP A 176 -4.92 7.85 24.62
CA ASP A 176 -5.34 8.06 26.00
C ASP A 176 -4.52 9.17 26.66
N GLN A 177 -3.21 9.24 26.39
CA GLN A 177 -2.38 10.32 26.91
C GLN A 177 -2.77 11.67 26.32
N PHE A 178 -3.03 11.74 25.02
CA PHE A 178 -3.49 12.97 24.37
C PHE A 178 -4.82 13.47 24.96
N GLN A 179 -5.77 12.57 25.20
CA GLN A 179 -7.07 12.89 25.81
C GLN A 179 -6.92 13.36 27.27
N LYS A 180 -6.03 12.74 28.04
CA LYS A 180 -5.77 13.11 29.45
C LYS A 180 -5.03 14.44 29.58
N SER A 181 -3.96 14.62 28.80
CA SER A 181 -3.10 15.80 28.87
C SER A 181 -2.32 15.99 27.58
N ARG A 182 -2.82 16.90 26.73
CA ARG A 182 -2.13 17.31 25.50
C ARG A 182 -0.69 17.80 25.76
N PRO A 183 -0.39 18.62 26.79
CA PRO A 183 1.00 19.02 27.07
C PRO A 183 1.94 17.85 27.39
N GLU A 184 1.46 16.83 28.12
CA GLU A 184 2.28 15.64 28.42
C GLU A 184 2.51 14.78 27.17
N PHE A 185 1.50 14.64 26.33
CA PHE A 185 1.64 14.00 25.02
C PHE A 185 2.71 14.73 24.19
N GLU A 186 2.61 16.05 24.07
CA GLU A 186 3.59 16.87 23.35
C GLU A 186 5.01 16.71 23.92
N TYR A 187 5.16 16.72 25.25
CA TYR A 187 6.45 16.48 25.90
C TYR A 187 7.03 15.10 25.55
N LYS A 188 6.21 14.04 25.60
CA LYS A 188 6.65 12.67 25.26
C LYS A 188 7.01 12.54 23.78
N VAL A 189 6.23 13.15 22.88
CA VAL A 189 6.58 13.22 21.44
C VAL A 189 7.94 13.88 21.24
N ARG A 190 8.21 15.00 21.92
CA ARG A 190 9.50 15.69 21.85
C ARG A 190 10.65 14.84 22.41
N ASP A 191 10.45 14.13 23.51
CA ASP A 191 11.43 13.18 24.05
C ASP A 191 11.78 12.09 23.02
N TYR A 192 10.75 11.47 22.42
CA TYR A 192 10.94 10.41 21.42
C TYR A 192 11.69 10.92 20.18
N ILE A 193 11.32 12.11 19.69
CA ILE A 193 12.03 12.73 18.56
C ILE A 193 13.51 12.91 18.89
N ASN A 194 13.81 13.43 20.08
CA ASN A 194 15.19 13.70 20.49
C ASN A 194 16.03 12.43 20.64
N ARG A 195 15.41 11.31 21.01
CA ARG A 195 16.08 10.03 21.26
C ARG A 195 16.22 9.16 20.03
N PHE A 196 15.25 9.18 19.12
CA PHE A 196 15.12 8.18 18.06
C PHE A 196 15.00 8.76 16.65
N ALA A 197 14.71 10.05 16.49
CA ALA A 197 14.35 10.65 15.20
C ALA A 197 15.17 11.92 14.87
N ARG A 198 16.41 12.01 15.37
CA ARG A 198 17.39 13.04 14.99
C ARG A 198 18.38 12.50 13.95
N GLN A 199 19.01 13.41 13.19
CA GLN A 199 20.09 13.11 12.24
C GLN A 199 21.31 12.48 12.91
#